data_AF-A0A1B8Y1G1-F1
#
_entry.id   AF-A0A1B8Y1G1-F1
#
_cell.length_a   1.000
_cell.length_b   1.000
_cell.length_c   1.000
_cell.angle_alpha   90.00
_cell.angle_beta   90.00
_cell.angle_gamma   90.00
#
_symmetry.space_group_name_H-M   'P 1'
#
loop_
_entity.id
_entity.type
_entity.pdbx_description
1 polymer ?
#
loop_
_entity_poly.entity_id
_entity_poly.type
_entity_poly.pdbx_seq_one_letter_code
_entity_poly.pdbx_strand_id
1 'polypeptide(L)'
;WIFSSRPLILRDAPKGQSLSEEECEMAEEAKEITLRILFDVLEKKDCLLVENPEDFIGLRRVRMCPLIPVYLVQDLIVRLLNTSFRKINHMVDKTYHVPPDSEEIIVYLSPQFWQQKEMLACGSRPGTLILELSQILGYNCYLQEPTEEGEGNNVPPQVLTAYSICWAFETWMNHKGSYCRTYSCCGEEARDSVCALSRLSVCLNDIIPPPVIPETTAFCNCRFKKRGPLTSC
;
A
#
# COMPACT_ATOMS: atom_id res chain seq x y z
N TRP A 1 7.40 15.91 -9.96
CA TRP A 1 6.06 15.28 -9.94
C TRP A 1 5.18 16.09 -9.02
N ILE A 2 4.51 17.12 -9.56
CA ILE A 2 3.61 17.98 -8.79
C ILE A 2 2.24 17.81 -9.45
N PHE A 3 1.29 17.20 -8.73
CA PHE A 3 -0.12 17.27 -9.09
C PHE A 3 -0.82 18.11 -8.01
N SER A 4 -1.65 19.06 -8.42
CA SER A 4 -2.48 19.86 -7.51
C SER A 4 -3.94 19.51 -7.79
N SER A 5 -4.48 18.60 -7.00
CA SER A 5 -5.87 18.14 -7.15
C SER A 5 -6.76 18.83 -6.12
N ARG A 6 -7.50 19.87 -6.56
CA ARG A 6 -8.71 20.34 -5.85
C ARG A 6 -9.90 19.47 -6.27
N PRO A 7 -10.73 18.98 -5.36
CA PRO A 7 -11.98 18.31 -5.72
C PRO A 7 -12.94 19.35 -6.33
N LEU A 8 -13.32 19.17 -7.59
CA LEU A 8 -14.34 19.99 -8.25
C LEU A 8 -15.56 19.15 -8.58
N ILE A 9 -16.73 19.66 -8.17
CA ILE A 9 -18.05 19.13 -8.45
C ILE A 9 -18.29 19.10 -9.97
N LEU A 10 -18.88 17.99 -10.41
CA LEU A 10 -19.17 17.49 -11.77
C LEU A 10 -20.00 18.43 -12.68
N ARG A 11 -19.65 19.70 -12.86
CA ARG A 11 -20.23 20.53 -13.93
C ARG A 11 -19.35 20.67 -15.17
N ASP A 12 -18.05 20.37 -15.06
CA ASP A 12 -17.06 20.61 -16.13
C ASP A 12 -16.20 19.38 -16.51
N ALA A 13 -16.62 18.16 -16.17
CA ALA A 13 -15.83 16.96 -16.50
C ALA A 13 -15.71 16.79 -18.04
N PRO A 14 -14.49 16.72 -18.60
CA PRO A 14 -14.32 16.43 -20.02
C PRO A 14 -14.89 15.05 -20.33
N LYS A 15 -15.60 14.92 -21.45
CA LYS A 15 -16.04 13.62 -21.96
C LYS A 15 -14.79 12.81 -22.33
N GLY A 16 -14.28 12.01 -21.39
CA GLY A 16 -13.16 11.10 -21.65
C GLY A 16 -13.48 10.17 -22.83
N GLN A 17 -12.43 9.75 -23.54
CA GLN A 17 -12.54 8.92 -24.73
C GLN A 17 -12.42 7.44 -24.37
N SER A 18 -12.98 6.59 -25.24
CA SER A 18 -12.73 5.15 -25.20
C SER A 18 -11.25 4.85 -25.47
N LEU A 19 -10.74 3.79 -24.86
CA LEU A 19 -9.40 3.28 -25.12
C LEU A 19 -9.35 2.61 -26.50
N SER A 20 -8.18 2.62 -27.14
CA SER A 20 -7.85 1.68 -28.21
C SER A 20 -7.73 0.26 -27.64
N GLU A 21 -7.65 -0.74 -28.51
CA GLU A 21 -7.45 -2.13 -28.10
C GLU A 21 -6.16 -2.31 -27.28
N GLU A 22 -5.04 -1.73 -27.75
CA GLU A 22 -3.74 -1.75 -27.05
C GLU A 22 -3.79 -1.01 -25.70
N GLU A 23 -4.42 0.16 -25.64
CA GLU A 23 -4.60 0.90 -24.39
C GLU A 23 -5.48 0.14 -23.39
N CYS A 24 -6.50 -0.56 -23.88
CA CYS A 24 -7.38 -1.41 -23.08
C CYS A 24 -6.60 -2.60 -22.50
N GLU A 25 -5.80 -3.29 -23.32
CA GLU A 25 -4.93 -4.39 -22.87
C GLU A 25 -3.94 -3.93 -21.79
N MET A 26 -3.24 -2.81 -22.02
CA MET A 26 -2.29 -2.26 -21.04
C MET A 26 -2.94 -1.85 -19.71
N ALA A 27 -4.17 -1.31 -19.76
CA ALA A 27 -4.90 -0.88 -18.58
C ALA A 27 -5.42 -2.08 -17.76
N GLU A 28 -5.97 -3.09 -18.43
CA GLU A 28 -6.42 -4.32 -17.78
C GLU A 28 -5.25 -5.14 -17.23
N GLU A 29 -4.13 -5.23 -17.95
CA GLU A 29 -2.90 -5.84 -17.43
C GLU A 29 -2.41 -5.14 -16.16
N ALA A 30 -2.39 -3.80 -16.16
CA ALA A 30 -2.02 -3.02 -14.98
C ALA A 30 -2.99 -3.27 -13.81
N LYS A 31 -4.29 -3.38 -14.07
CA LYS A 31 -5.31 -3.74 -13.08
C LYS A 31 -5.05 -5.12 -12.49
N GLU A 32 -4.79 -6.13 -13.32
CA GLU A 32 -4.50 -7.49 -12.86
C GLU A 32 -3.22 -7.57 -12.03
N ILE A 33 -2.14 -6.93 -12.48
CA ILE A 33 -0.87 -6.85 -11.73
C ILE A 33 -1.11 -6.20 -10.37
N THR A 34 -1.86 -5.09 -10.34
CA THR A 34 -2.16 -4.36 -9.10
C THR A 34 -3.00 -5.21 -8.15
N LEU A 35 -3.98 -5.96 -8.66
CA LEU A 35 -4.75 -6.91 -7.85
C LEU A 35 -3.84 -7.98 -7.23
N ARG A 36 -2.94 -8.59 -8.01
CA ARG A 36 -2.01 -9.61 -7.50
C ARG A 36 -1.10 -9.04 -6.40
N ILE A 37 -0.59 -7.82 -6.58
CA ILE A 37 0.16 -7.10 -5.55
C ILE A 37 -0.67 -6.90 -4.27
N LEU A 38 -1.92 -6.43 -4.40
CA LEU A 38 -2.79 -6.17 -3.24
C LEU A 38 -3.15 -7.47 -2.50
N PHE A 39 -3.39 -8.57 -3.22
CA PHE A 39 -3.62 -9.88 -2.61
C PHE A 39 -2.36 -10.41 -1.91
N ASP A 40 -1.19 -10.28 -2.54
CA ASP A 40 0.09 -10.68 -1.93
C ASP A 40 0.38 -9.90 -0.63
N VAL A 41 0.02 -8.62 -0.59
CA VAL A 41 0.08 -7.81 0.64
C VAL A 41 -0.82 -8.37 1.75
N LEU A 42 -2.03 -8.84 1.42
CA LEU A 42 -2.93 -9.47 2.39
C LEU A 42 -2.43 -10.85 2.85
N GLU A 43 -1.81 -11.64 1.97
CA GLU A 43 -1.17 -12.91 2.33
C GLU A 43 -0.01 -12.68 3.31
N LYS A 44 0.70 -11.56 3.16
CA LYS A 44 1.84 -11.14 3.99
C LYS A 44 1.44 -10.14 5.09
N LYS A 45 0.16 -10.09 5.47
CA LYS A 45 -0.40 -9.07 6.39
C LYS A 45 0.35 -8.96 7.72
N ASP A 46 0.79 -10.07 8.30
CA ASP A 46 1.48 -10.11 9.59
C ASP A 46 2.85 -9.41 9.55
N CYS A 47 3.41 -9.22 8.35
CA CYS A 47 4.68 -8.54 8.14
C CYS A 47 4.54 -7.11 7.60
N LEU A 48 3.40 -6.75 7.01
CA LEU A 48 3.27 -5.54 6.19
C LEU A 48 2.14 -4.61 6.58
N LEU A 49 1.15 -5.12 7.33
CA LEU A 49 -0.07 -4.38 7.66
C LEU A 49 -0.24 -4.27 9.18
N VAL A 50 -1.06 -3.32 9.58
CA VAL A 50 -1.48 -3.15 10.98
C VAL A 50 -2.99 -3.27 11.09
N GLU A 51 -3.50 -3.79 12.21
CA GLU A 51 -4.94 -3.82 12.46
C GLU A 51 -5.45 -2.42 12.85
N ASN A 52 -4.80 -1.78 13.82
CA ASN A 52 -5.14 -0.43 14.30
C ASN A 52 -3.90 0.50 14.22
N PRO A 53 -3.78 1.35 13.19
CA PRO A 53 -2.66 2.30 13.10
C PRO A 53 -2.67 3.34 14.24
N GLU A 54 -3.81 3.54 14.90
CA GLU A 54 -3.99 4.49 16.00
C GLU A 54 -3.21 4.08 17.26
N ASP A 55 -2.95 2.78 17.44
CA ASP A 55 -2.19 2.24 18.57
C ASP A 55 -0.74 2.74 18.59
N PHE A 56 -0.26 3.27 17.46
CA PHE A 56 1.11 3.73 17.27
C PHE A 56 1.25 5.26 17.32
N ILE A 57 0.15 5.99 17.60
CA ILE A 57 0.16 7.45 17.72
C ILE A 57 1.09 7.87 18.87
N GLY A 58 2.00 8.81 18.58
CA GLY A 58 2.95 9.36 19.58
C GLY A 58 4.29 8.62 19.66
N LEU A 59 4.45 7.46 19.01
CA LEU A 59 5.74 6.79 18.92
C LEU A 59 6.68 7.55 17.97
N ARG A 60 7.74 8.17 18.51
CA ARG A 60 8.73 8.90 17.69
C ARG A 60 9.34 8.06 16.57
N ARG A 61 9.47 6.75 16.76
CA ARG A 61 10.03 5.80 15.77
C ARG A 61 9.10 5.59 14.57
N VAL A 62 7.82 5.91 14.70
CA VAL A 62 6.79 5.73 13.66
C VAL A 62 6.68 6.96 12.76
N ARG A 63 7.31 8.10 13.12
CA ARG A 63 7.12 9.40 12.46
C ARG A 63 7.18 9.38 10.92
N MET A 64 7.93 8.46 10.30
CA MET A 64 8.06 8.34 8.84
C MET A 64 7.60 7.00 8.26
N CYS A 65 7.14 6.08 9.10
CA CYS A 65 6.75 4.73 8.69
C CYS A 65 5.30 4.73 8.22
N PRO A 66 4.98 4.43 6.96
CA PRO A 66 3.60 4.43 6.51
C PRO A 66 2.88 3.20 7.05
N LEU A 67 2.10 3.38 8.12
CA LEU A 67 1.29 2.31 8.69
C LEU A 67 0.05 2.09 7.83
N ILE A 68 0.04 1.01 7.05
CA ILE A 68 -1.07 0.68 6.16
C ILE A 68 -2.01 -0.30 6.89
N PRO A 69 -3.28 0.06 7.12
CA PRO A 69 -4.21 -0.83 7.78
C PRO A 69 -4.76 -1.91 6.84
N VAL A 70 -5.16 -3.05 7.41
CA VAL A 70 -5.70 -4.19 6.64
C VAL A 70 -6.94 -3.80 5.82
N TYR A 71 -7.88 -3.06 6.44
CA TYR A 71 -9.13 -2.67 5.77
C TYR A 71 -8.88 -1.81 4.53
N LEU A 72 -7.84 -0.96 4.53
CA LEU A 72 -7.51 -0.11 3.39
C LEU A 72 -7.14 -0.94 2.17
N VAL A 73 -6.35 -2.00 2.34
CA VAL A 73 -5.97 -2.90 1.25
C VAL A 73 -7.19 -3.65 0.70
N GLN A 74 -8.09 -4.08 1.59
CA GLN A 74 -9.36 -4.72 1.18
C GLN A 74 -10.23 -3.76 0.38
N ASP A 75 -10.36 -2.51 0.83
CA ASP A 75 -11.11 -1.47 0.12
C ASP A 75 -10.49 -1.17 -1.25
N LEU A 76 -9.16 -1.07 -1.35
CA LEU A 76 -8.47 -0.90 -2.63
C LEU A 76 -8.80 -2.04 -3.61
N ILE A 77 -8.83 -3.29 -3.14
CA ILE A 77 -9.19 -4.46 -3.97
C ILE A 77 -10.63 -4.32 -4.47
N VAL A 78 -11.58 -4.05 -3.57
CA VAL A 78 -13.01 -3.90 -3.93
C VAL A 78 -13.20 -2.79 -4.95
N ARG A 79 -12.53 -1.65 -4.75
CA ARG A 79 -12.60 -0.53 -5.70
C ARG A 79 -11.97 -0.90 -7.03
N LEU A 80 -10.78 -1.50 -7.04
CA LEU A 80 -10.08 -1.87 -8.27
C LEU A 80 -10.87 -2.87 -9.11
N LEU A 81 -11.52 -3.87 -8.48
CA LEU A 81 -12.37 -4.85 -9.17
C LEU A 81 -13.51 -4.17 -9.94
N ASN A 82 -14.11 -3.13 -9.36
CA ASN A 82 -15.23 -2.37 -9.92
C ASN A 82 -14.81 -1.17 -10.78
N THR A 83 -13.53 -1.07 -11.13
CA THR A 83 -13.00 0.01 -11.96
C THR A 83 -13.09 -0.32 -13.45
N SER A 84 -13.59 0.65 -14.23
CA SER A 84 -13.44 0.76 -15.68
C SER A 84 -12.54 1.94 -16.05
N PHE A 85 -11.92 1.89 -17.23
CA PHE A 85 -10.92 2.87 -17.65
C PHE A 85 -11.39 3.70 -18.84
N ARG A 86 -11.03 5.00 -18.83
CA ARG A 86 -11.15 5.91 -19.97
C ARG A 86 -9.87 6.70 -20.13
N LYS A 87 -9.62 7.27 -21.31
CA LYS A 87 -8.49 8.18 -21.51
C LYS A 87 -8.91 9.64 -21.58
N ILE A 88 -7.97 10.49 -21.21
CA ILE A 88 -8.05 11.94 -21.41
C ILE A 88 -6.88 12.39 -22.30
N ASN A 89 -7.18 13.23 -23.30
CA ASN A 89 -6.19 13.66 -24.30
C ASN A 89 -5.43 14.94 -23.93
N HIS A 90 -5.91 15.66 -22.92
CA HIS A 90 -5.26 16.87 -22.44
C HIS A 90 -4.52 16.54 -21.15
N MET A 91 -3.35 17.15 -20.95
CA MET A 91 -2.75 17.26 -19.62
C MET A 91 -3.69 18.11 -18.78
N VAL A 92 -4.68 17.47 -18.20
CA VAL A 92 -5.34 18.03 -17.05
C VAL A 92 -4.52 17.52 -15.87
N ASP A 93 -3.92 18.42 -15.11
CA ASP A 93 -3.25 18.11 -13.83
C ASP A 93 -4.23 17.61 -12.75
N LYS A 94 -5.37 17.03 -13.14
CA LYS A 94 -6.50 16.72 -12.28
C LYS A 94 -7.14 15.42 -12.74
N THR A 95 -7.20 14.46 -11.83
CA THR A 95 -8.06 13.30 -11.95
C THR A 95 -9.51 13.70 -11.71
N TYR A 96 -10.41 13.15 -12.52
CA TYR A 96 -11.85 13.34 -12.38
C TYR A 96 -12.44 12.08 -11.77
N HIS A 97 -13.15 12.21 -10.66
CA HIS A 97 -13.86 11.09 -10.04
C HIS A 97 -15.37 11.24 -10.27
N VAL A 98 -16.03 10.13 -10.57
CA VAL A 98 -17.50 10.02 -10.56
C VAL A 98 -17.97 10.07 -9.10
N PRO A 99 -19.13 10.67 -8.78
CA PRO A 99 -19.65 10.71 -7.42
C PRO A 99 -19.67 9.32 -6.74
N PRO A 100 -19.44 9.26 -5.42
CA PRO A 100 -19.27 8.02 -4.65
C PRO A 100 -20.50 7.08 -4.66
N ASP A 101 -21.64 7.53 -5.20
CA ASP A 101 -22.89 6.78 -5.26
C ASP A 101 -23.09 6.00 -6.57
N SER A 102 -22.15 6.04 -7.52
CA SER A 102 -22.19 5.13 -8.68
C SER A 102 -21.50 3.80 -8.34
N GLU A 103 -22.17 2.68 -8.60
CA GLU A 103 -21.57 1.34 -8.46
C GLU A 103 -20.34 1.15 -9.37
N GLU A 104 -20.30 1.87 -10.49
CA GLU A 104 -19.18 1.86 -11.44
C GLU A 104 -18.17 2.97 -11.10
N ILE A 105 -16.89 2.59 -10.97
CA ILE A 105 -15.78 3.52 -10.76
C ILE A 105 -15.09 3.71 -12.11
N ILE A 106 -15.03 4.96 -12.60
CA ILE A 106 -14.32 5.26 -13.84
C ILE A 106 -13.01 5.98 -13.51
N VAL A 107 -11.87 5.37 -13.84
CA VAL A 107 -10.55 5.99 -13.73
C VAL A 107 -10.14 6.55 -15.09
N TYR A 108 -9.76 7.83 -15.10
CA TYR A 108 -9.30 8.53 -16.30
C TYR A 108 -7.77 8.51 -16.39
N LEU A 109 -7.26 7.76 -17.35
CA LEU A 109 -5.83 7.56 -17.58
C LEU A 109 -5.26 8.70 -18.44
N SER A 110 -4.20 9.33 -17.94
CA SER A 110 -3.46 10.39 -18.63
C SER A 110 -2.47 9.80 -19.63
N PRO A 111 -1.99 10.58 -20.62
CA PRO A 111 -1.00 10.10 -21.59
C PRO A 111 0.29 9.56 -20.95
N GLN A 112 0.65 10.04 -19.76
CA GLN A 112 1.84 9.58 -19.03
C GLN A 112 1.70 8.14 -18.54
N PHE A 113 0.47 7.68 -18.24
CA PHE A 113 0.22 6.33 -17.73
C PHE A 113 0.80 5.25 -18.65
N TRP A 114 0.67 5.45 -19.96
CA TRP A 114 1.13 4.51 -20.99
C TRP A 114 2.66 4.34 -21.03
N GLN A 115 3.41 5.31 -20.52
CA GLN A 115 4.88 5.30 -20.52
C GLN A 115 5.47 4.82 -19.18
N GLN A 116 4.61 4.54 -18.19
CA GLN A 116 5.04 4.12 -16.87
C GLN A 116 5.52 2.66 -16.86
N LYS A 117 6.33 2.35 -15.85
CA LYS A 117 6.79 0.97 -15.62
C LYS A 117 5.59 0.07 -15.37
N GLU A 118 5.64 -1.11 -15.99
CA GLU A 118 4.65 -2.18 -15.85
C GLU A 118 4.60 -2.72 -14.41
N MET A 119 5.76 -3.07 -13.85
CA MET A 119 5.87 -3.67 -12.53
C MET A 119 5.95 -2.62 -11.42
N LEU A 120 5.58 -3.03 -10.20
CA LEU A 120 5.64 -2.18 -9.01
C LEU A 120 7.04 -1.59 -8.82
N ALA A 121 7.12 -0.28 -8.96
CA ALA A 121 8.32 0.52 -8.78
C ALA A 121 7.89 1.99 -8.64
N CYS A 122 8.81 2.85 -8.20
CA CYS A 122 8.55 4.29 -8.20
C CYS A 122 8.07 4.79 -9.58
N GLY A 123 6.88 5.40 -9.61
CA GLY A 123 6.23 5.94 -10.80
C GLY A 123 5.67 4.88 -11.75
N SER A 124 5.18 3.76 -11.21
CA SER A 124 4.68 2.63 -12.00
C SER A 124 3.17 2.72 -12.27
N ARG A 125 2.69 1.93 -13.24
CA ARG A 125 1.25 1.77 -13.50
C ARG A 125 0.51 1.27 -12.23
N PRO A 126 0.98 0.23 -11.51
CA PRO A 126 0.35 -0.19 -10.27
C PRO A 126 0.34 0.89 -9.18
N GLY A 127 1.45 1.61 -9.00
CA GLY A 127 1.52 2.72 -8.05
C GLY A 127 0.52 3.82 -8.36
N THR A 128 0.34 4.16 -9.64
CA THR A 128 -0.66 5.14 -10.09
C THR A 128 -2.08 4.67 -9.80
N LEU A 129 -2.42 3.40 -10.07
CA LEU A 129 -3.74 2.87 -9.74
C LEU A 129 -4.03 2.93 -8.24
N ILE A 130 -3.04 2.56 -7.40
CA ILE A 130 -3.16 2.66 -5.94
C ILE A 130 -3.37 4.12 -5.50
N LEU A 131 -2.64 5.07 -6.10
CA LEU A 131 -2.79 6.49 -5.82
C LEU A 131 -4.22 6.97 -6.13
N GLU A 132 -4.73 6.70 -7.32
CA GLU A 132 -6.05 7.18 -7.74
C GLU A 132 -7.18 6.54 -6.93
N LEU A 133 -7.09 5.24 -6.66
CA LEU A 133 -8.08 4.55 -5.82
C LEU A 133 -8.07 5.06 -4.39
N SER A 134 -6.89 5.40 -3.85
CA SER A 134 -6.80 6.03 -2.53
C SER A 134 -7.52 7.39 -2.52
N GLN A 135 -7.42 8.18 -3.59
CA GLN A 135 -8.17 9.44 -3.71
C GLN A 135 -9.69 9.19 -3.78
N ILE A 136 -10.12 8.14 -4.50
CA ILE A 136 -11.54 7.72 -4.56
C ILE A 136 -12.05 7.30 -3.18
N LEU A 137 -11.21 6.65 -2.37
CA LEU A 137 -11.52 6.30 -0.98
C LEU A 137 -11.53 7.51 -0.03
N GLY A 138 -11.26 8.72 -0.52
CA GLY A 138 -11.32 9.97 0.25
C GLY A 138 -10.00 10.39 0.89
N TYR A 139 -8.89 9.71 0.60
CA TYR A 139 -7.58 10.14 1.09
C TYR A 139 -7.10 11.38 0.31
N ASN A 140 -6.72 12.43 1.05
CA ASN A 140 -6.12 13.62 0.46
C ASN A 140 -4.87 13.26 -0.35
N CYS A 141 -4.65 13.93 -1.48
CA CYS A 141 -3.48 13.66 -2.32
C CYS A 141 -2.17 13.95 -1.56
N TYR A 142 -2.08 15.09 -0.87
CA TYR A 142 -0.97 15.50 -0.03
C TYR A 142 -1.47 15.96 1.34
N LEU A 143 -0.57 16.06 2.33
CA LEU A 143 -0.88 16.73 3.58
C LEU A 143 -1.12 18.21 3.25
N GLN A 144 -2.28 18.76 3.66
CA GLN A 144 -2.46 20.21 3.63
C GLN A 144 -1.46 20.82 4.60
N GLU A 145 -0.76 21.88 4.16
CA GLU A 145 0.06 22.66 5.08
C GLU A 145 -0.84 23.17 6.23
N PRO A 146 -0.38 23.15 7.49
CA PRO A 146 -1.15 23.74 8.57
C PRO A 146 -1.39 25.21 8.22
N THR A 147 -2.65 25.61 8.07
CA THR A 147 -3.00 27.03 8.15
C THR A 147 -2.49 27.53 9.49
N GLU A 148 -1.65 28.57 9.46
CA GLU A 148 -0.96 29.15 10.62
C GLU A 148 -1.92 29.77 11.65
N GLU A 149 -2.81 28.98 12.26
CA GLU A 149 -3.64 29.41 13.40
C GLU A 149 -3.83 28.22 14.35
N GLY A 150 -2.86 28.04 15.26
CA GLY A 150 -2.99 27.08 16.35
C GLY A 150 -1.67 26.74 17.03
N GLU A 151 -1.27 27.52 18.03
CA GLU A 151 -0.29 27.11 19.03
C GLU A 151 -0.75 25.83 19.74
N GLY A 152 0.03 24.75 19.62
CA GLY A 152 -0.16 23.53 20.39
C GLY A 152 0.70 22.41 19.85
N ASN A 153 1.60 21.88 20.69
CA ASN A 153 2.51 20.75 20.40
C ASN A 153 1.81 19.39 20.16
N ASN A 154 0.63 19.39 19.56
CA ASN A 154 -0.08 18.18 19.15
C ASN A 154 0.19 17.94 17.67
N VAL A 155 1.30 17.26 17.38
CA VAL A 155 1.53 16.68 16.04
C VAL A 155 0.32 15.79 15.74
N PRO A 156 -0.45 16.04 14.66
CA PRO A 156 -1.57 15.19 14.31
C PRO A 156 -1.12 13.73 14.19
N PRO A 157 -2.01 12.75 14.43
CA PRO A 157 -1.78 11.37 14.03
C PRO A 157 -1.20 11.33 12.61
N GLN A 158 -0.36 10.35 12.30
CA GLN A 158 0.19 10.23 10.95
C GLN A 158 -0.96 10.01 9.96
N VAL A 159 -1.45 11.10 9.36
CA VAL A 159 -2.58 11.06 8.45
C VAL A 159 -2.09 10.47 7.15
N LEU A 160 -2.56 9.26 6.82
CA LEU A 160 -2.34 8.69 5.52
C LEU A 160 -2.92 9.63 4.45
N THR A 161 -2.10 9.93 3.47
CA THR A 161 -2.50 10.56 2.21
C THR A 161 -2.45 9.52 1.09
N ALA A 162 -3.18 9.76 0.01
CA ALA A 162 -3.11 8.92 -1.18
C ALA A 162 -1.66 8.77 -1.69
N TYR A 163 -0.88 9.86 -1.64
CA TYR A 163 0.55 9.82 -1.96
C TYR A 163 1.34 8.94 -0.99
N SER A 164 1.11 9.05 0.32
CA SER A 164 1.83 8.23 1.31
C SER A 164 1.51 6.74 1.18
N ILE A 165 0.27 6.40 0.80
CA ILE A 165 -0.17 5.03 0.53
C ILE A 165 0.56 4.51 -0.70
N CYS A 166 0.47 5.20 -1.84
CA CYS A 166 1.22 4.87 -3.06
C CYS A 166 2.72 4.68 -2.77
N TRP A 167 3.32 5.63 -2.04
CA TRP A 167 4.72 5.59 -1.64
C TRP A 167 5.07 4.38 -0.76
N ALA A 168 4.15 3.96 0.12
CA ALA A 168 4.32 2.77 0.93
C ALA A 168 4.50 1.53 0.05
N PHE A 169 3.64 1.35 -0.94
CA PHE A 169 3.73 0.23 -1.87
C PHE A 169 5.01 0.31 -2.73
N GLU A 170 5.25 1.45 -3.38
CA GLU A 170 6.35 1.60 -4.34
C GLU A 170 7.75 1.49 -3.70
N THR A 171 7.87 1.88 -2.42
CA THR A 171 9.18 2.03 -1.76
C THR A 171 9.33 1.26 -0.45
N TRP A 172 8.29 1.20 0.39
CA TRP A 172 8.41 0.61 1.72
C TRP A 172 8.15 -0.88 1.73
N MET A 173 7.19 -1.34 0.93
CA MET A 173 6.81 -2.76 0.78
C MET A 173 7.56 -3.45 -0.36
N ASN A 174 8.09 -2.68 -1.32
CA ASN A 174 8.75 -3.22 -2.50
C ASN A 174 10.07 -3.94 -2.18
N HIS A 175 10.46 -4.84 -3.08
CA HIS A 175 11.75 -5.52 -3.07
C HIS A 175 12.91 -4.54 -3.26
N LYS A 176 13.97 -4.69 -2.47
CA LYS A 176 15.21 -3.92 -2.64
C LYS A 176 16.19 -4.56 -3.63
N GLY A 177 16.06 -5.87 -3.84
CA GLY A 177 16.95 -6.65 -4.68
C GLY A 177 16.59 -6.54 -6.16
N SER A 178 17.59 -6.75 -7.03
CA SER A 178 17.32 -7.01 -8.44
C SER A 178 16.58 -8.35 -8.62
N TYR A 179 15.77 -8.43 -9.68
CA TYR A 179 15.05 -9.64 -10.08
C TYR A 179 15.81 -10.36 -11.21
N CYS A 180 16.13 -11.63 -10.99
CA CYS A 180 16.68 -12.52 -12.01
C CYS A 180 16.11 -13.93 -11.77
N ARG A 181 14.91 -14.19 -12.31
CA ARG A 181 14.03 -15.34 -11.98
C ARG A 181 13.51 -15.33 -10.53
N THR A 182 14.31 -14.84 -9.59
CA THR A 182 13.91 -14.57 -8.22
C THR A 182 14.48 -13.21 -7.77
N TYR A 183 13.88 -12.63 -6.72
CA TYR A 183 14.40 -11.42 -6.09
C TYR A 183 15.59 -11.73 -5.19
N SER A 184 16.72 -11.06 -5.44
CA SER A 184 17.95 -11.26 -4.66
C SER A 184 17.84 -10.90 -3.16
N CYS A 185 16.82 -10.17 -2.73
CA CYS A 185 16.64 -9.82 -1.32
C CYS A 185 15.96 -10.90 -0.47
N CYS A 186 15.06 -11.71 -1.06
CA CYS A 186 14.27 -12.69 -0.29
C CYS A 186 14.03 -14.02 -0.99
N GLY A 187 14.45 -14.17 -2.26
CA GLY A 187 14.24 -15.39 -3.06
C GLY A 187 12.84 -15.50 -3.67
N GLU A 188 11.99 -14.49 -3.56
CA GLU A 188 10.64 -14.47 -4.13
C GLU A 188 10.67 -14.62 -5.65
N GLU A 189 9.84 -15.52 -6.19
CA GLU A 189 9.76 -15.79 -7.64
C GLU A 189 8.69 -14.94 -8.32
N ALA A 190 7.63 -14.57 -7.60
CA ALA A 190 6.56 -13.74 -8.14
C ALA A 190 7.05 -12.31 -8.38
N ARG A 191 7.02 -11.83 -9.63
CA ARG A 191 7.51 -10.49 -10.00
C ARG A 191 6.55 -9.37 -9.58
N ASP A 192 5.29 -9.69 -9.43
CA ASP A 192 4.15 -8.84 -9.05
C ASP A 192 3.80 -9.03 -7.56
N SER A 193 4.83 -8.98 -6.73
CA SER A 193 4.74 -9.20 -5.28
C SER A 193 5.38 -8.07 -4.51
N VAL A 194 5.04 -8.01 -3.22
CA VAL A 194 5.73 -7.22 -2.21
C VAL A 194 6.67 -8.10 -1.38
N CYS A 195 7.62 -7.48 -0.69
CA CYS A 195 8.63 -8.18 0.07
C CYS A 195 8.23 -8.29 1.54
N ALA A 196 8.06 -9.50 2.07
CA ALA A 196 7.83 -9.74 3.50
C ALA A 196 9.03 -9.31 4.39
N LEU A 197 10.20 -9.10 3.78
CA LEU A 197 11.43 -8.61 4.42
C LEU A 197 11.74 -7.14 4.02
N SER A 198 10.70 -6.41 3.60
CA SER A 198 10.82 -5.03 3.13
C SER A 198 11.19 -4.05 4.25
N ARG A 199 11.40 -2.77 3.88
CA ARG A 199 11.65 -1.70 4.86
C ARG A 199 10.50 -1.55 5.84
N LEU A 200 9.27 -1.74 5.37
CA LEU A 200 8.09 -1.66 6.20
C LEU A 200 8.11 -2.77 7.25
N SER A 201 8.36 -4.00 6.85
CA SER A 201 8.45 -5.14 7.78
C SER A 201 9.51 -4.92 8.86
N VAL A 202 10.69 -4.43 8.49
CA VAL A 202 11.73 -4.07 9.47
C VAL A 202 11.23 -2.98 10.44
N CYS A 203 10.58 -1.93 9.93
CA CYS A 203 10.00 -0.89 10.76
C CYS A 203 8.92 -1.44 11.72
N LEU A 204 8.01 -2.30 11.23
CA LEU A 204 6.93 -2.88 12.03
C LEU A 204 7.48 -3.77 13.14
N ASN A 205 8.48 -4.59 12.85
CA ASN A 205 9.17 -5.42 13.87
C ASN A 205 9.87 -4.58 14.96
N ASP A 206 10.33 -3.37 14.63
CA ASP A 206 10.96 -2.47 15.59
C ASP A 206 9.96 -1.75 16.53
N ILE A 207 8.68 -1.66 16.13
CA ILE A 207 7.63 -0.93 16.87
C ILE A 207 6.61 -1.86 17.53
N ILE A 208 6.39 -3.07 17.00
CA ILE A 208 5.50 -4.07 17.58
C ILE A 208 6.37 -4.96 18.50
N PRO A 209 6.27 -4.82 19.84
CA PRO A 209 7.00 -5.72 20.72
C PRO A 209 6.52 -7.17 20.50
N PRO A 210 7.40 -8.18 20.60
CA PRO A 210 6.96 -9.56 20.53
C PRO A 210 5.91 -9.82 21.61
N PRO A 211 4.90 -10.67 21.34
CA PRO A 211 3.90 -11.02 22.34
C PRO A 211 4.60 -11.50 23.60
N VAL A 212 4.27 -10.89 24.74
CA VAL A 212 4.74 -11.33 26.04
C VAL A 212 4.16 -12.72 26.26
N ILE A 213 4.98 -13.75 26.07
CA ILE A 213 4.61 -15.13 26.43
C ILE A 213 4.43 -15.10 27.96
N PRO A 214 3.22 -15.37 28.49
CA PRO A 214 3.04 -15.43 29.92
C PRO A 214 3.98 -16.52 30.45
N GLU A 215 4.87 -16.16 31.38
CA GLU A 215 5.63 -17.14 32.13
C GLU A 215 4.63 -18.12 32.73
N THR A 216 4.58 -19.32 32.17
CA THR A 216 3.74 -20.39 32.68
C THR A 216 4.24 -20.64 34.08
N THR A 217 3.42 -20.24 35.06
CA THR A 217 3.60 -20.58 36.47
C THR A 217 4.12 -22.00 36.59
N ALA A 218 5.36 -22.11 37.06
CA ALA A 218 6.03 -23.38 37.32
C ALA A 218 5.31 -24.11 38.46
N PHE A 219 4.26 -24.86 38.13
CA PHE A 219 3.67 -25.84 39.02
C PHE A 219 4.40 -27.18 38.90
N CYS A 220 5.19 -27.46 39.94
CA CYS A 220 5.49 -28.76 40.55
C CYS A 220 5.96 -29.95 39.69
N ASN A 221 7.23 -30.28 39.90
CA ASN A 221 7.73 -31.60 40.33
C ASN A 221 7.06 -32.86 39.76
N CYS A 222 7.71 -33.44 38.74
CA CYS A 222 7.81 -34.90 38.64
C CYS A 222 9.29 -35.31 38.60
N ARG A 223 9.77 -35.81 39.74
CA ARG A 223 10.95 -36.67 39.84
C ARG A 223 10.79 -37.86 38.89
N PHE A 224 11.69 -38.01 37.93
CA PHE A 224 12.13 -39.34 37.52
C PHE A 224 13.66 -39.41 37.55
N LYS A 225 14.16 -40.03 38.62
CA LYS A 225 15.51 -40.58 38.71
C LYS A 225 15.52 -41.91 37.95
N LYS A 226 16.45 -42.07 36.99
CA LYS A 226 17.33 -43.24 36.79
C LYS A 226 18.23 -42.95 35.56
N ARG A 227 19.50 -42.60 35.82
CA ARG A 227 20.74 -43.41 35.65
C ARG A 227 21.11 -43.64 34.16
N GLY A 228 22.26 -43.08 33.76
CA GLY A 228 22.89 -43.24 32.43
C GLY A 228 23.55 -44.63 32.22
N PRO A 229 24.62 -44.80 31.40
CA PRO A 229 25.49 -43.76 30.81
C PRO A 229 25.86 -43.92 29.31
N LEU A 230 26.45 -42.83 28.78
CA LEU A 230 27.55 -42.69 27.81
C LEU A 230 27.76 -43.77 26.73
N THR A 231 27.81 -43.34 25.46
CA THR A 231 28.96 -43.57 24.56
C THR A 231 28.97 -42.57 23.40
N SER A 232 30.14 -41.97 23.20
CA SER A 232 30.60 -41.26 22.00
C SER A 232 30.96 -42.22 20.87
N CYS A 233 30.70 -41.81 19.62
CA CYS A 233 31.58 -42.01 18.46
C CYS A 233 31.50 -40.75 17.60
#